data_AF-A0A2E9EZZ7-F1
#
_entry.id   AF-A0A2E9EZZ7-F1
#
_cell.length_a   1.000
_cell.length_b   1.000
_cell.length_c   1.000
_cell.angle_alpha   90.00
_cell.angle_beta   90.00
_cell.angle_gamma   90.00
#
_symmetry.space_group_name_H-M   'P 1'
#
loop_
_entity.id
_entity.type
_entity.pdbx_description
1 polymer ?
#
loop_
_entity_poly.entity_id
_entity_poly.type
_entity_poly.pdbx_seq_one_letter_code
_entity_poly.pdbx_strand_id
1 'polypeptide(L)'
;MKEVIDAANFMGITLSDSLIEHNIRETKTMGAYRPSSVIDFVEGRPVEIEAIWGEPLRSAIKAGADMKKLNDLYHSIKALDNDRTKVLDS
;
A
#
# COMPACT_ATOMS: atom_id res chain seq x y z
N MET A 1 -7.01 -4.82 1.56
CA MET A 1 -6.72 -6.27 1.67
C MET A 1 -7.52 -7.08 0.66
N LYS A 2 -8.87 -7.01 0.61
CA LYS A 2 -9.67 -7.76 -0.38
C LYS A 2 -9.23 -7.55 -1.84
N GLU A 3 -9.05 -6.30 -2.28
CA GLU A 3 -8.53 -5.99 -3.63
C GLU A 3 -7.18 -6.65 -3.92
N VAL A 4 -6.28 -6.72 -2.93
CA VAL A 4 -4.95 -7.36 -3.09
C VAL A 4 -5.07 -8.88 -3.23
N ILE A 5 -5.97 -9.51 -2.45
CA ILE A 5 -6.25 -10.94 -2.56
C ILE A 5 -6.91 -11.25 -3.90
N ASP A 6 -7.87 -10.44 -4.32
CA ASP A 6 -8.56 -10.61 -5.60
C ASP A 6 -7.57 -10.48 -6.76
N ALA A 7 -6.72 -9.45 -6.75
CA ALA A 7 -5.66 -9.29 -7.74
C ALA A 7 -4.72 -10.49 -7.80
N ALA A 8 -4.27 -11.00 -6.65
CA ALA A 8 -3.44 -12.20 -6.60
C ALA A 8 -4.16 -13.41 -7.23
N ASN A 9 -5.42 -13.64 -6.87
CA ASN A 9 -6.23 -14.73 -7.42
C ASN A 9 -6.44 -14.58 -8.93
N PHE A 10 -6.70 -13.37 -9.42
CA PHE A 10 -6.78 -13.06 -10.87
C PHE A 10 -5.47 -13.36 -11.61
N MET A 11 -4.34 -13.15 -10.94
CA MET A 11 -3.01 -13.44 -11.48
C MET A 11 -2.60 -14.92 -11.34
N GLY A 12 -3.48 -15.79 -10.83
CA GLY A 12 -3.21 -17.22 -10.62
C GLY A 12 -2.44 -17.53 -9.33
N ILE A 13 -2.29 -16.56 -8.43
CA ILE A 13 -1.68 -16.73 -7.11
C ILE A 13 -2.81 -16.93 -6.10
N THR A 14 -3.09 -18.19 -5.76
CA THR A 14 -4.20 -18.54 -4.88
C THR A 14 -3.97 -18.05 -3.45
N LEU A 15 -4.76 -17.07 -3.02
CA LEU A 15 -4.81 -16.55 -1.66
C LEU A 15 -6.23 -16.68 -1.10
N SER A 16 -6.32 -17.13 0.15
CA SER A 16 -7.60 -17.28 0.87
C SER A 16 -8.07 -15.95 1.45
N ASP A 17 -9.37 -15.68 1.36
CA ASP A 17 -10.03 -14.55 2.04
C ASP A 17 -9.83 -14.58 3.57
N SER A 18 -9.58 -15.77 4.16
CA SER A 18 -9.26 -15.90 5.58
C SER A 18 -8.00 -15.14 6.01
N LEU A 19 -7.12 -14.80 5.06
CA LEU A 19 -5.94 -13.96 5.31
C LEU A 19 -6.31 -12.55 5.74
N ILE A 20 -7.48 -12.03 5.34
CA ILE A 20 -7.92 -10.69 5.78
C ILE A 20 -8.10 -10.70 7.29
N GLU A 21 -8.91 -11.64 7.79
CA GLU A 21 -9.20 -11.76 9.23
C GLU A 21 -7.96 -12.14 10.03
N HIS A 22 -7.09 -12.98 9.46
CA HIS A 22 -5.79 -13.28 10.08
C HIS A 22 -4.94 -12.02 10.25
N ASN A 23 -4.69 -11.26 9.18
CA ASN A 23 -3.87 -10.04 9.25
C ASN A 23 -4.47 -8.98 10.17
N ILE A 24 -5.80 -8.83 10.20
CA ILE A 24 -6.48 -7.92 11.13
C ILE A 24 -6.24 -8.34 12.58
N ARG A 25 -6.32 -9.65 12.90
CA ARG A 25 -6.05 -10.16 14.25
C ARG A 25 -4.60 -9.94 14.65
N GLU A 26 -3.65 -10.31 13.80
CA GLU A 26 -2.22 -10.12 14.09
C GLU A 26 -1.89 -8.64 14.28
N THR A 27 -2.42 -7.75 13.44
CA THR A 27 -2.15 -6.30 13.57
C THR A 27 -2.60 -5.75 14.93
N LYS A 28 -3.68 -6.28 15.52
CA LYS A 28 -4.15 -5.86 16.85
C LYS A 28 -3.22 -6.27 17.99
N THR A 29 -2.39 -7.30 17.82
CA THR A 29 -1.45 -7.77 18.86
C THR A 29 -0.12 -7.03 18.83
N MET A 30 0.20 -6.33 17.74
CA MET A 30 1.49 -5.65 17.52
C MET A 30 1.72 -4.41 18.39
N GLY A 31 0.73 -3.95 19.16
CA GLY A 31 0.82 -2.73 19.96
C GLY A 31 0.94 -1.47 19.08
N ALA A 32 1.63 -0.44 19.59
CA ALA A 32 1.83 0.83 18.88
C ALA A 32 2.91 0.71 17.79
N TYR A 33 2.69 -0.16 16.81
CA TYR A 33 3.59 -0.36 15.70
C TYR A 33 3.55 0.82 14.71
N ARG A 34 4.73 1.29 14.31
CA ARG A 34 4.90 2.31 13.27
C ARG A 34 5.52 1.66 12.02
N PRO A 35 4.83 1.65 10.86
CA PRO A 35 5.39 1.15 9.61
C PRO A 35 6.60 1.98 9.15
N SER A 36 7.55 1.34 8.45
CA SER A 36 8.75 2.01 7.90
C SER A 36 8.40 3.21 7.02
N SER A 37 7.39 3.09 6.17
CA SER A 37 6.92 4.18 5.31
C SER A 37 6.49 5.44 6.08
N VAL A 38 5.93 5.27 7.29
CA VAL A 38 5.59 6.39 8.17
C VAL A 38 6.85 6.98 8.79
N ILE A 39 7.82 6.15 9.16
CA ILE A 39 9.12 6.61 9.68
C ILE A 39 9.84 7.43 8.59
N ASP A 40 9.96 6.92 7.37
CA ASP A 40 10.61 7.61 6.26
C ASP A 40 9.92 8.94 5.95
N PHE A 41 8.59 8.95 5.93
CA PHE A 41 7.82 10.18 5.71
C PHE A 41 8.11 11.24 6.79
N VAL A 42 8.10 10.84 8.07
CA VAL A 42 8.32 11.76 9.21
C VAL A 42 9.77 12.24 9.28
N GLU A 43 10.73 11.39 8.93
CA GLU A 43 12.16 11.70 8.97
C GLU A 43 12.66 12.37 7.67
N GLY A 44 11.76 12.68 6.73
CA GLY A 44 12.10 13.34 5.47
C GLY A 44 12.92 12.48 4.51
N ARG A 45 12.88 11.15 4.68
CA ARG A 45 13.55 10.19 3.80
C ARG A 45 12.66 9.83 2.62
N PRO A 46 13.25 9.32 1.51
CA PRO A 46 12.46 8.78 0.41
C PRO A 46 11.55 7.64 0.90
N VAL A 47 10.24 7.78 0.67
CA VAL A 47 9.27 6.72 0.94
C VAL A 47 9.21 5.78 -0.26
N GLU A 48 9.18 4.47 -0.03
CA GLU A 48 9.14 3.43 -1.08
C GLU A 48 7.77 3.31 -1.79
N ILE A 49 7.21 4.43 -2.25
CA ILE A 49 5.83 4.52 -2.74
C ILE A 49 5.61 3.61 -3.95
N GLU A 50 6.55 3.63 -4.89
CA GLU A 50 6.43 2.87 -6.13
C GLU A 50 6.58 1.37 -5.91
N ALA A 51 7.45 0.94 -5.00
CA ALA A 51 7.64 -0.48 -4.71
C ALA A 51 6.47 -1.08 -3.90
N ILE A 52 5.96 -0.33 -2.91
CA ILE A 52 4.92 -0.84 -1.99
C ILE A 52 3.51 -0.73 -2.58
N TRP A 53 3.17 0.37 -3.27
CA TRP A 53 1.82 0.60 -3.79
C TRP A 53 1.76 0.71 -5.31
N GLY A 54 2.72 1.39 -5.93
CA GLY A 54 2.69 1.69 -7.37
C GLY A 54 2.75 0.45 -8.27
N GLU A 55 3.77 -0.39 -8.08
CA GLU A 55 3.99 -1.56 -8.91
C GLU A 55 2.93 -2.66 -8.71
N PRO A 56 2.52 -2.99 -7.47
CA PRO A 56 1.39 -3.89 -7.25
C PRO A 56 0.09 -3.39 -7.91
N LEU A 57 -0.20 -2.09 -7.83
CA LEU A 57 -1.37 -1.49 -8.48
C LEU A 57 -1.32 -1.66 -10.00
N ARG A 58 -0.19 -1.31 -10.64
CA ARG A 58 -0.01 -1.46 -12.10
C ARG A 58 -0.11 -2.91 -12.54
N SER A 59 0.51 -3.83 -11.81
CA SER A 59 0.47 -5.26 -12.10
C SER A 59 -0.96 -5.81 -12.01
N ALA A 60 -1.70 -5.45 -10.96
CA ALA A 60 -3.08 -5.86 -10.77
C ALA A 60 -4.03 -5.31 -11.85
N ILE A 61 -3.91 -4.02 -12.19
CA ILE A 61 -4.70 -3.40 -13.27
C ILE A 61 -4.39 -4.07 -14.62
N LYS A 62 -3.11 -4.34 -14.92
CA LYS A 62 -2.70 -5.04 -16.14
C LYS A 62 -3.29 -6.45 -16.22
N ALA A 63 -3.49 -7.11 -15.08
CA ALA A 63 -4.17 -8.41 -14.99
C ALA A 63 -5.71 -8.30 -15.05
N GLY A 64 -6.27 -7.10 -15.11
CA GLY A 64 -7.71 -6.86 -15.19
C GLY A 64 -8.44 -6.78 -13.85
N ALA A 65 -7.72 -6.70 -12.72
CA ALA A 65 -8.33 -6.58 -11.40
C ALA A 65 -8.89 -5.18 -11.13
N ASP A 66 -10.02 -5.10 -10.41
CA ASP A 66 -10.56 -3.85 -9.88
C ASP A 66 -9.79 -3.44 -8.62
N MET A 67 -9.08 -2.31 -8.70
CA MET A 67 -8.16 -1.82 -7.67
C MET A 67 -8.52 -0.41 -7.22
N LYS A 68 -9.81 -0.02 -7.25
CA LYS A 68 -10.22 1.36 -6.97
C LYS A 68 -9.66 1.93 -5.66
N LYS A 69 -9.75 1.20 -4.54
CA LYS A 69 -9.28 1.74 -3.24
C LYS A 69 -7.76 1.81 -3.19
N LEU A 70 -7.04 0.82 -3.72
CA LEU A 70 -5.58 0.88 -3.82
C LEU A 70 -5.12 2.04 -4.73
N ASN A 71 -5.83 2.29 -5.82
CA ASN A 71 -5.57 3.41 -6.72
C ASN A 71 -5.71 4.75 -5.99
N ASP A 72 -6.83 4.95 -5.28
CA ASP A 72 -7.09 6.18 -4.53
C ASP A 72 -6.04 6.38 -3.41
N LEU A 73 -5.63 5.29 -2.75
CA LEU A 73 -4.57 5.31 -1.73
C LEU A 73 -3.21 5.69 -2.31
N TYR A 74 -2.79 5.08 -3.42
CA TYR A 74 -1.52 5.38 -4.08
C TYR A 74 -1.41 6.87 -4.45
N HIS A 75 -2.46 7.43 -5.07
CA HIS A 75 -2.46 8.84 -5.46
C HIS A 75 -2.45 9.77 -4.24
N SER A 76 -3.15 9.41 -3.16
CA SER A 76 -3.16 10.19 -1.92
C SER A 76 -1.78 10.22 -1.25
N ILE A 77 -1.11 9.08 -1.13
CA ILE A 77 0.24 8.99 -0.56
C ILE A 77 1.24 9.76 -1.42
N LYS A 78 1.17 9.62 -2.75
CA LYS A 78 2.05 10.34 -3.68
C LYS A 78 1.87 11.85 -3.61
N ALA A 79 0.64 12.33 -3.45
CA ALA A 79 0.37 13.76 -3.27
C ALA A 79 0.98 14.28 -1.96
N LEU A 80 0.79 13.57 -0.84
CA LEU A 80 1.36 13.93 0.46
C LEU A 80 2.90 13.98 0.41
N ASP A 81 3.52 13.02 -0.26
CA ASP A 81 4.97 12.95 -0.41
C ASP A 81 5.52 14.14 -1.22
N ASN A 82 4.87 14.48 -2.34
CA ASN A 82 5.22 15.63 -3.18
C ASN A 82 5.06 16.97 -2.46
N ASP A 83 4.04 17.12 -1.63
CA ASP A 83 3.84 18.36 -0.88
C ASP A 83 4.84 18.48 0.28
N ARG A 84 5.23 17.35 0.90
CA ARG A 84 6.30 17.33 1.91
C ARG A 84 7.64 17.75 1.31
N THR A 85 8.03 17.23 0.14
CA THR A 85 9.31 17.58 -0.49
C THR A 85 9.40 19.07 -0.84
N LYS A 86 8.31 19.66 -1.36
CA LYS A 86 8.25 21.11 -1.62
C LYS A 86 8.50 21.98 -0.38
N VAL A 87 8.08 21.54 0.81
CA VAL A 87 8.31 22.26 2.07
C VAL A 87 9.76 22.16 2.55
N LEU A 88 10.44 21.06 2.24
CA LEU A 88 11.85 20.87 2.63
C LEU A 88 12.82 21.60 1.69
N ASP A 89 12.41 21.82 0.44
CA ASP A 89 13.20 22.51 -0.59
C ASP A 89 13.00 24.05 -0.61
N SER A 90 12.10 24.60 0.23
CA SER A 90 11.77 26.03 0.35
C SER A 90 12.41 26.69 1.56
#